data_AF-A0A5E4C4E2-F1
#
_entry.id   AF-A0A5E4C4E2-F1
#
_cell.length_a   1.000
_cell.length_b   1.000
_cell.length_c   1.000
_cell.angle_alpha   90.00
_cell.angle_beta   90.00
_cell.angle_gamma   90.00
#
_symmetry.space_group_name_H-M   'P 1'
#
loop_
_entity.id
_entity.type
_entity.pdbx_description
1 polymer ?
#
loop_
_entity_poly.entity_id
_entity_poly.type
_entity_poly.pdbx_seq_one_letter_code
_entity_poly.pdbx_strand_id
1 'polypeptide(L)' 'KNDIFGEMVHLYAKPGKSNADVRALTYCDLHKIQREDLLEVLDMYPEFSDHFLTNLELTFNLRHESAK' A
#
# COMPACT_ATOMS: atom_id res chain seq x y z
N LYS A 1 3.78 7.23 13.69
CA LYS A 1 5.21 7.15 13.26
C LYS A 1 5.45 5.69 12.87
N ASN A 2 5.75 5.41 11.60
CA ASN A 2 5.51 4.12 10.92
C ASN A 2 4.05 3.94 10.46
N ASP A 3 3.40 5.04 10.08
CA ASP A 3 2.05 4.98 9.52
C ASP A 3 2.16 4.59 8.04
N ILE A 4 1.35 3.61 7.62
CA ILE A 4 1.34 3.09 6.26
C ILE A 4 0.08 3.59 5.56
N PHE A 5 0.24 4.19 4.38
CA PHE A 5 -0.88 4.68 3.58
C PHE A 5 -0.75 4.20 2.14
N GLY A 6 -1.89 3.90 1.50
CA GLY A 6 -1.93 3.38 0.14
C GLY A 6 -3.12 2.48 -0.11
N GLU A 7 -2.91 1.42 -0.88
CA GLU A 7 -3.91 0.39 -1.16
C GLU A 7 -3.32 -1.02 -0.97
N MET A 8 -4.18 -1.99 -0.63
CA MET A 8 -3.76 -3.39 -0.54
C MET A 8 -3.65 -4.01 -1.93
N VAL A 9 -2.42 -4.30 -2.37
CA VAL A 9 -2.14 -4.84 -3.70
C VAL A 9 -2.76 -6.21 -3.97
N HIS A 10 -2.95 -7.03 -2.92
CA HIS A 10 -3.53 -8.37 -3.01
C HIS A 10 -5.06 -8.33 -3.24
N LEU A 11 -5.75 -7.31 -2.72
CA LEU A 11 -7.22 -7.21 -2.81
C LEU A 11 -7.69 -6.62 -4.15
N TYR A 12 -6.83 -5.86 -4.85
CA TYR A 12 -7.23 -5.13 -6.04
C TYR A 12 -6.27 -5.42 -7.20
N ALA A 13 -6.81 -5.95 -8.31
CA ALA A 13 -6.04 -6.22 -9.52
C ALA A 13 -5.70 -4.96 -10.33
N LYS A 14 -6.43 -3.85 -10.11
CA LYS A 14 -6.25 -2.59 -10.85
C LYS A 14 -5.87 -1.45 -9.90
N PRO A 15 -4.95 -0.56 -10.31
CA PRO A 15 -4.58 0.60 -9.50
C PRO A 15 -5.80 1.48 -9.23
N GLY A 16 -5.99 1.86 -7.98
CA GLY A 16 -7.06 2.74 -7.54
C GLY A 16 -6.74 4.21 -7.80
N LYS A 17 -7.78 5.05 -7.93
CA LYS A 17 -7.60 6.49 -7.79
C LYS A 17 -7.51 6.85 -6.32
N SER A 18 -6.69 7.84 -5.97
CA SER A 18 -6.61 8.37 -4.61
C SER A 18 -7.92 9.03 -4.19
N ASN A 19 -8.34 8.80 -2.94
CA ASN A 19 -9.55 9.38 -2.35
C ASN A 19 -9.30 10.71 -1.62
N ALA A 20 -8.03 11.01 -1.30
CA ALA A 20 -7.65 12.17 -0.51
C ALA A 20 -6.26 12.69 -0.91
N ASP A 21 -6.00 13.96 -0.56
CA ASP A 21 -4.70 14.60 -0.70
C ASP A 21 -3.82 14.34 0.54
N VAL A 22 -2.56 14.00 0.31
CA VAL A 22 -1.58 13.76 1.38
C VAL A 22 -0.64 14.96 1.48
N ARG A 23 -0.57 15.59 2.66
CA ARG A 23 0.32 16.74 2.92
C ARG A 23 1.15 16.52 4.18
N ALA A 24 2.46 16.73 4.07
CA ALA A 24 3.35 16.72 5.22
C ALA A 24 3.16 18.00 6.06
N LEU A 25 2.90 17.84 7.35
CA LEU A 25 2.80 18.96 8.31
C LEU A 25 4.17 19.39 8.85
N THR A 26 5.14 18.48 8.85
CA THR A 26 6.53 18.71 9.28
C THR A 26 7.48 17.97 8.33
N TYR A 27 8.78 18.24 8.42
CA TYR A 27 9.78 17.48 7.66
C TYR A 27 9.72 16.00 8.04
N CYS A 28 9.41 15.15 7.06
CA CYS A 28 9.26 13.72 7.25
C CYS A 28 9.94 12.94 6.11
N ASP A 29 10.53 11.79 6.46
CA ASP A 29 11.05 10.83 5.51
C ASP A 29 9.95 9.83 5.14
N LEU A 30 9.79 9.61 3.84
CA LEU A 30 8.79 8.69 3.29
C LEU A 30 9.50 7.64 2.44
N HIS A 31 9.20 6.38 2.72
CA HIS A 31 9.58 5.27 1.85
C HIS A 31 8.41 4.94 0.95
N LYS A 32 8.62 4.99 -0.36
CA LYS A 32 7.64 4.59 -1.36
C LYS A 32 8.14 3.36 -2.09
N ILE A 33 7.23 2.45 -2.40
CA ILE A 33 7.45 1.30 -3.26
C ILE A 33 6.35 1.29 -4.32
N GLN A 34 6.69 0.95 -5.57
CA GLN A 34 5.68 0.81 -6.61
C GLN A 34 4.98 -0.54 -6.48
N ARG A 35 3.74 -0.60 -6.97
CA ARG A 35 2.96 -1.85 -6.96
C ARG A 35 3.66 -2.95 -7.75
N GLU A 36 4.22 -2.63 -8.91
CA GLU A 36 4.88 -3.60 -9.79
C GLU A 36 6.11 -4.20 -9.10
N ASP A 37 7.00 -3.36 -8.58
CA ASP A 37 8.18 -3.79 -7.81
C ASP A 37 7.80 -4.67 -6.61
N LEU A 38 6.74 -4.28 -5.87
CA LEU A 38 6.28 -5.06 -4.71
C LEU A 38 5.76 -6.44 -5.15
N LEU A 39 4.95 -6.50 -6.21
CA LEU A 39 4.41 -7.77 -6.72
C LEU A 39 5.50 -8.69 -7.24
N GLU A 40 6.49 -8.16 -7.98
CA GLU A 40 7.62 -8.95 -8.47
C GLU A 40 8.39 -9.60 -7.32
N VAL A 41 8.65 -8.85 -6.24
CA VAL A 41 9.33 -9.39 -5.05
C VAL A 41 8.47 -10.44 -4.34
N LEU A 42 7.16 -10.22 -4.23
CA LEU A 42 6.25 -11.19 -3.62
C LEU A 42 6.15 -12.48 -4.45
N ASP A 43 6.18 -12.39 -5.79
CA ASP A 43 6.19 -13.55 -6.69
C ASP A 43 7.50 -14.34 -6.62
N MET A 44 8.64 -13.67 -6.43
CA MET A 44 9.94 -14.33 -6.24
C MET A 44 10.05 -15.03 -4.87
N TYR A 45 9.34 -14.53 -3.84
CA TYR A 45 9.41 -15.03 -2.46
C TYR A 45 8.00 -15.29 -1.89
N PRO A 46 7.30 -16.34 -2.36
CA PRO A 46 5.93 -16.63 -1.93
C PRO A 46 5.84 -16.94 -0.43
N GLU A 47 6.85 -17.58 0.18
CA GLU A 47 6.90 -17.86 1.61
C GLU A 47 6.91 -16.57 2.47
N PHE A 48 7.54 -15.51 1.98
CA PHE A 48 7.53 -14.21 2.65
C PHE A 48 6.23 -13.45 2.39
N SER A 49 5.58 -13.69 1.25
CA SER A 49 4.40 -12.92 0.82
C SER A 49 3.24 -13.02 1.80
N ASP A 50 2.93 -14.24 2.28
CA ASP A 50 1.86 -14.47 3.26
C ASP A 50 2.17 -13.78 4.59
N HIS A 51 3.42 -13.86 5.05
CA HIS A 51 3.88 -13.17 6.25
C HIS A 51 3.82 -11.65 6.11
N PHE A 52 4.23 -11.12 4.95
CA PHE A 52 4.19 -9.70 4.66
C PHE A 52 2.75 -9.19 4.66
N LEU A 53 1.86 -9.85 3.92
CA LEU A 53 0.46 -9.44 3.82
C LEU A 53 -0.30 -9.55 5.15
N THR A 54 -0.01 -10.57 5.96
CA THR A 54 -0.64 -10.75 7.28
C THR A 54 -0.19 -9.69 8.28
N ASN A 55 1.08 -9.26 8.18
CA ASN A 55 1.65 -8.26 9.11
C ASN A 55 1.53 -6.82 8.59
N LEU A 56 1.12 -6.61 7.34
CA LEU A 56 0.98 -5.29 6.74
C LEU A 56 -0.33 -4.62 7.21
N GLU A 57 -0.24 -3.89 8.32
CA GLU A 57 -1.34 -3.07 8.82
C GLU A 57 -1.37 -1.71 8.14
N LEU A 58 -2.33 -1.53 7.22
CA LEU A 58 -2.50 -0.29 6.48
C LEU A 58 -3.26 0.74 7.34
N THR A 59 -2.56 1.77 7.81
CA THR A 59 -3.12 2.81 8.70
C THR A 59 -4.15 3.68 8.00
N PHE A 60 -3.94 4.01 6.72
CA PHE A 60 -4.87 4.84 5.96
C PHE A 60 -5.06 4.36 4.51
N ASN A 61 -6.26 3.89 4.21
CA ASN A 61 -6.60 3.43 2.85
C ASN A 61 -6.92 4.64 1.97
N LEU A 62 -6.04 4.88 0.99
CA LEU A 62 -6.17 5.97 0.03
C LEU A 62 -6.96 5.57 -1.21
N ARG A 63 -7.33 4.29 -1.38
CA ARG A 63 -8.11 3.87 -2.54
C ARG A 63 -9.52 4.46 -2.47
N HIS A 64 -9.95 5.09 -3.55
CA HIS A 64 -11.33 5.52 -3.71
C HIS A 64 -12.22 4.28 -3.88
N GLU A 65 -12.92 3.92 -2.81
CA GLU A 65 -13.97 2.91 -2.84
C GLU A 65 -15.22 3.60 -3.39
N SER A 66 -15.45 3.48 -4.70
CA SER A 66 -16.72 3.86 -5.30
C SER A 66 -17.79 2.86 -4.85
N ALA A 67 -18.21 2.96 -3.59
CA ALA A 67 -19.50 2.43 -3.17
C ALA A 67 -20.56 3.19 -3.97
N LYS A 68 -21.29 2.45 -4.80
CA LYS A 68 -22.48 2.96 -5.48
C LYS A 68 -23.50 3.46 -4.47
#